data_AF-A0A7V9Q5L4-F1
#
_entry.id   AF-A0A7V9Q5L4-F1
#
_cell.length_a   1.000
_cell.length_b   1.000
_cell.length_c   1.000
_cell.angle_alpha   90.00
_cell.angle_beta   90.00
_cell.angle_gamma   90.00
#
_symmetry.space_group_name_H-M   'P 1'
#
loop_
_entity.id
_entity.type
_entity.pdbx_description
1 polymer ?
#
loop_
_entity_poly.entity_id
_entity_poly.type
_entity_poly.pdbx_seq_one_letter_code
_entity_poly.pdbx_strand_id
1 'polypeptide(L)' 'SFGNPYLLQSFPGLGTYLVAYGDMPSLQRAAARAVLGQIDVTGKLPISLPGLYPRGTGIQLKAVTKEKSAASRS' A
#
# COMPACT_ATOMS: atom_id res chain seq x y z
N SER A 1 2.80 -4.53 -6.76
CA SER A 1 3.71 -4.67 -7.92
C SER A 1 5.07 -4.12 -7.59
N PHE A 2 6.13 -4.78 -8.07
CA PHE A 2 7.53 -4.39 -7.86
C PHE A 2 8.14 -3.60 -9.02
N GLY A 3 7.37 -3.30 -10.08
CA GLY A 3 7.91 -2.59 -11.24
C GLY A 3 6.85 -1.90 -12.08
N ASN A 4 5.94 -2.65 -12.70
CA ASN A 4 4.92 -2.07 -13.57
C ASN A 4 3.64 -1.68 -12.79
N PRO A 5 3.32 -0.39 -12.65
CA PRO A 5 2.14 0.08 -11.93
C PRO A 5 0.83 -0.05 -12.74
N TYR A 6 0.90 -0.35 -14.04
CA TYR A 6 -0.27 -0.51 -14.90
C TYR A 6 -0.95 -1.87 -14.78
N LEU A 7 -0.34 -2.84 -14.07
CA LEU A 7 -0.94 -4.17 -13.86
C LEU A 7 -2.31 -4.11 -13.19
N LEU A 8 -2.62 -3.04 -12.44
CA LEU A 8 -3.95 -2.86 -11.85
C LEU A 8 -5.08 -2.77 -12.89
N GLN A 9 -4.80 -2.29 -14.10
CA GLN A 9 -5.78 -2.22 -15.19
C GLN A 9 -6.27 -3.60 -15.64
N SER A 10 -5.47 -4.65 -15.43
CA SER A 10 -5.82 -6.04 -15.78
C SER A 10 -6.61 -6.77 -14.69
N PHE A 11 -6.81 -6.16 -13.51
CA PHE A 11 -7.46 -6.78 -12.35
C PHE A 11 -8.46 -5.81 -11.70
N PRO A 12 -9.63 -5.59 -12.33
CA PRO A 12 -10.61 -4.60 -11.85
C PRO A 12 -11.25 -4.93 -10.48
N GLY A 13 -11.07 -6.15 -9.97
CA GLY A 13 -11.63 -6.59 -8.67
C GLY A 13 -10.71 -6.40 -7.45
N LEU A 14 -9.49 -5.85 -7.61
CA LEU A 14 -8.56 -5.67 -6.48
C LEU A 14 -8.90 -4.44 -5.64
N GLY A 15 -9.36 -4.67 -4.41
CA GLY A 15 -9.67 -3.59 -3.46
C GLY A 15 -8.46 -2.86 -2.87
N THR A 16 -7.28 -3.49 -2.89
CA THR A 16 -6.03 -2.90 -2.36
C THR A 16 -4.86 -3.26 -3.28
N TYR A 17 -4.11 -2.25 -3.73
CA TYR A 17 -2.96 -2.43 -4.61
C TYR A 17 -1.75 -1.65 -4.08
N LEU A 18 -0.74 -2.38 -3.61
CA LEU A 18 0.51 -1.80 -3.12
C LEU A 18 1.59 -1.88 -4.19
N VAL A 19 2.13 -0.74 -4.60
CA VAL A 19 3.29 -0.65 -5.49
C VAL A 19 4.53 -0.37 -4.65
N ALA A 20 5.47 -1.31 -4.63
CA ALA A 20 6.71 -1.17 -3.88
C ALA A 20 7.80 -0.41 -4.66
N TYR A 21 7.56 -0.10 -5.94
CA TYR A 21 8.43 0.69 -6.84
C TYR A 21 9.90 0.24 -6.96
N GLY A 22 10.22 -0.99 -6.57
CA GLY A 22 11.54 -1.59 -6.79
C GLY A 22 11.68 -2.97 -6.16
N ASP A 23 12.67 -3.71 -6.61
CA ASP A 23 13.03 -5.07 -6.16
C ASP A 23 14.00 -5.07 -4.96
N MET A 24 14.46 -3.88 -4.52
CA MET A 24 15.40 -3.74 -3.41
C MET A 24 14.86 -4.39 -2.12
N PRO A 25 15.67 -5.18 -1.38
CA PRO A 25 15.24 -5.86 -0.15
C PRO A 25 14.70 -4.92 0.93
N SER A 26 15.15 -3.66 0.97
CA SER A 26 14.63 -2.63 1.88
C SER A 26 13.16 -2.29 1.60
N LEU A 27 12.77 -2.19 0.32
CA LEU A 27 11.42 -1.89 -0.13
C LEU A 27 10.47 -3.07 0.12
N GLN A 28 10.95 -4.30 -0.13
CA GLN A 28 10.19 -5.52 0.20
C GLN A 28 9.90 -5.61 1.69
N ARG A 29 10.92 -5.39 2.54
CA ARG A 29 10.74 -5.38 4.00
C ARG A 29 9.79 -4.26 4.45
N ALA A 30 9.89 -3.07 3.87
CA ALA A 30 8.97 -1.98 4.18
C ALA A 30 7.51 -2.33 3.81
N ALA A 31 7.29 -2.92 2.62
CA ALA A 31 5.98 -3.39 2.19
C ALA A 31 5.42 -4.46 3.13
N ALA A 32 6.24 -5.44 3.53
CA ALA A 32 5.83 -6.47 4.49
C ALA A 32 5.44 -5.87 5.86
N ARG A 33 6.27 -4.96 6.40
CA ARG A 33 5.95 -4.26 7.67
C ARG A 33 4.68 -3.43 7.58
N ALA A 34 4.46 -2.75 6.46
CA ALA A 34 3.28 -1.93 6.21
C ALA A 34 1.99 -2.78 6.15
N VAL A 35 2.02 -3.91 5.43
CA VAL A 35 0.90 -4.86 5.36
C VAL A 35 0.60 -5.48 6.74
N LEU A 36 1.64 -5.77 7.52
CA LEU A 36 1.49 -6.25 8.90
C LEU A 36 1.10 -5.15 9.90
N GLY A 37 0.90 -3.91 9.44
CA GLY A 37 0.53 -2.78 10.29
C GLY A 37 1.62 -2.35 11.28
N GLN A 38 2.87 -2.75 11.06
CA GLN A 38 4.00 -2.44 11.94
C GLN A 38 4.55 -1.02 11.71
N ILE A 39 4.29 -0.45 10.54
CA ILE A 39 4.68 0.92 10.18
C ILE A 39 3.50 1.62 9.50
N ASP A 40 3.52 2.96 9.51
CA ASP A 40 2.53 3.76 8.80
C ASP A 40 2.62 3.53 7.28
N VAL A 41 1.47 3.49 6.62
CA VAL A 41 1.35 3.59 5.16
C VAL A 41 1.14 5.05 4.80
N THR A 42 2.15 5.67 4.20
CA THR A 42 2.09 7.09 3.80
C THR A 42 2.29 7.32 2.31
N GLY A 43 2.56 6.27 1.55
CA GLY A 43 2.87 6.33 0.12
C GLY A 43 1.74 6.96 -0.71
N LYS A 44 2.13 7.72 -1.73
CA LYS A 44 1.24 8.29 -2.74
C LYS A 44 1.77 7.96 -4.12
N LEU A 45 0.88 7.81 -5.11
CA LEU A 45 1.27 7.55 -6.48
C LEU A 45 2.11 8.74 -7.01
N PRO A 46 3.36 8.54 -7.46
CA PRO A 46 4.17 9.60 -8.05
C PRO A 46 3.74 9.95 -9.49
N ILE A 47 2.91 9.10 -10.09
CA ILE A 47 2.35 9.22 -11.45
C ILE A 47 0.83 9.06 -11.42
N SER A 48 0.15 9.46 -12.49
CA SER A 48 -1.28 9.13 -12.70
C SER A 48 -1.41 7.73 -13.28
N LEU A 49 -2.50 7.03 -12.93
CA LEU A 49 -2.96 5.81 -13.58
C LEU A 49 -4.21 6.16 -14.41
N PRO A 50 -4.08 6.44 -15.72
CA PRO A 50 -5.19 6.89 -16.56
C PRO A 50 -6.40 5.97 -16.45
N GLY A 51 -7.59 6.56 -16.29
CA GLY A 51 -8.85 5.85 -16.12
C GLY A 51 -9.11 5.26 -14.73
N LEU A 52 -8.15 5.34 -13.80
CA LEU A 52 -8.28 4.78 -12.44
C LEU A 52 -8.04 5.82 -11.35
N TYR A 53 -6.83 6.38 -11.26
CA TYR A 53 -6.43 7.24 -10.14
C TYR A 53 -5.48 8.37 -10.58
N PRO A 54 -5.68 9.61 -10.11
CA PRO A 54 -4.75 10.70 -10.38
C PRO A 54 -3.45 10.54 -9.58
N ARG A 55 -2.38 11.19 -10.06
CA ARG A 55 -1.14 11.38 -9.31
C ARG A 55 -1.42 11.95 -7.92
N GLY A 56 -0.70 11.46 -6.92
CA GLY A 56 -0.85 11.86 -5.52
C GLY A 56 -1.89 11.07 -4.75
N THR A 57 -2.67 10.19 -5.40
CA THR A 57 -3.59 9.28 -4.72
C THR A 57 -2.82 8.28 -3.86
N GLY A 58 -3.30 8.04 -2.64
CA GLY A 58 -2.72 7.04 -1.74
C GLY A 58 -3.54 6.91 -0.46
N ILE A 59 -3.75 5.68 0.01
CA ILE A 59 -4.43 5.42 1.27
C ILE A 59 -3.44 5.62 2.41
N GLN A 60 -3.84 6.42 3.40
CA GLN A 60 -3.02 6.71 4.57
C GLN A 60 -3.49 5.81 5.72
N LEU A 61 -2.62 4.92 6.19
CA LEU A 61 -2.92 4.04 7.33
C LEU A 61 -1.89 4.25 8.43
N LYS A 62 -2.35 4.26 9.67
CA LYS A 62 -1.47 4.26 10.84
C LYS A 62 -1.12 2.84 11.22
N ALA A 63 0.10 2.66 11.74
CA ALA A 63 0.51 1.42 12.34
C ALA A 63 -0.48 0.99 13.43
N VAL A 64 -0.76 -0.31 13.49
CA VAL A 64 -1.64 -0.89 14.50
C VAL A 64 -0.82 -1.02 15.78
N THR A 65 -0.95 -0.06 16.69
CA THR A 65 -0.41 -0.20 18.03
C THR A 65 -1.14 -1.34 18.76
N LYS A 66 -0.43 -2.13 19.56
CA LYS A 66 -0.99 -3.27 20.32
C LYS A 66 -2.26 -2.91 21.11
N GLU A 67 -2.40 -1.64 21.54
CA GLU A 67 -3.58 -1.10 22.22
C GLU A 67 -4.88 -1.18 21.40
N LYS A 68 -4.85 -0.88 20.10
CA LYS A 68 -6.06 -0.90 19.26
C LYS A 68 -6.53 -2.31 18.87
N SER A 69 -5.66 -3.32 18.98
CA SER A 69 -6.04 -4.71 18.67
C SER A 69 -6.86 -5.37 19.79
N ALA A 70 -6.73 -4.87 21.04
CA ALA A 70 -7.50 -5.34 22.19
C ALA A 70 -8.89 -4.70 22.26
N ALA A 71 -9.02 -3.42 21.91
CA ALA A 71 -10.28 -2.67 22.03
C ALA A 71 -11.35 -3.02 20.97
N SER A 72 -10.98 -3.71 19.88
CA SER A 72 -11.93 -4.15 18.83
C SER A 72 -12.47 -5.58 19.06
N ARG A 73 -12.10 -6.24 20.18
CA ARG A 73 -12.54 -7.59 20.55
C ARG A 73 -13.32 -7.62 21.87
N SER A 74 -13.87 -6.50 22.33
CA SER A 74 -14.80 -6.43 23.47
C SER A 74 -16.15 -5.91 23.03
#